data_AF-A0A1X0QUB1-F1
#
_entry.id   AF-A0A1X0QUB1-F1
#
_cell.length_a   1.000
_cell.length_b   1.000
_cell.length_c   1.000
_cell.angle_alpha   90.00
_cell.angle_beta   90.00
_cell.angle_gamma   90.00
#
_symmetry.space_group_name_H-M   'P 1'
#
loop_
_entity.id
_entity.type
_entity.pdbx_description
1 polymer ?
#
loop_
_entity_poly.entity_id
_entity_poly.type
_entity_poly.pdbx_seq_one_letter_code
_entity_poly.pdbx_strand_id
1 'polypeptide(L)'
;MHERSKSNSKSVFYWYTLNQRTKETKWKKFTKLRQNTKPEEVKQSEAYLSKHPALTVNVLQFAEYLKVRARVHEALSTYYMNEDNEHHNHDLIPFRKMKLSSIVNRQQSDSQVSAKIREKFGKDSIIVIED
;
A
#
# COMPACT_ATOMS: atom_id res chain seq x y z
N MET A 1 35.74 -31.05 37.93
CA MET A 1 35.22 -29.77 37.38
C MET A 1 34.00 -30.10 36.53
N HIS A 2 32.83 -29.55 36.86
CA HIS A 2 31.60 -29.80 36.11
C HIS A 2 31.34 -28.57 35.22
N GLU A 3 31.48 -28.72 33.91
CA GLU A 3 31.08 -27.70 32.95
C GLU A 3 29.57 -27.45 33.04
N ARG A 4 29.18 -26.17 33.15
CA ARG A 4 27.79 -25.70 33.17
C ARG A 4 27.43 -25.00 31.86
N SER A 5 27.88 -25.50 30.73
CA SER A 5 27.47 -25.00 29.41
C SER A 5 26.09 -25.56 29.08
N LYS A 6 25.03 -24.86 29.50
CA LYS A 6 23.70 -25.04 28.90
C LYS A 6 23.81 -24.61 27.44
N SER A 7 23.77 -25.55 26.50
CA SER A 7 23.56 -25.25 25.09
C SER A 7 22.15 -24.69 24.93
N ASN A 8 22.03 -23.37 24.99
CA ASN A 8 20.77 -22.66 24.73
C ASN A 8 20.53 -22.63 23.21
N SER A 9 20.51 -23.80 22.56
CA SER A 9 20.31 -23.93 21.11
C SER A 9 18.82 -24.01 20.75
N LYS A 10 17.96 -23.28 21.48
CA LYS A 10 16.62 -22.97 20.98
C LYS A 10 16.81 -21.89 19.93
N SER A 11 16.82 -22.34 18.69
CA SER A 11 17.12 -21.55 17.51
C SER A 11 16.45 -20.18 17.55
N VAL A 12 17.29 -19.16 17.43
CA VAL A 12 16.96 -17.74 17.58
C VAL A 12 16.27 -17.26 16.29
N PHE A 13 15.15 -17.87 15.92
CA PHE A 13 14.41 -17.43 14.75
C PHE A 13 13.37 -16.39 15.15
N TYR A 14 13.32 -15.28 14.41
CA TYR A 14 12.23 -14.31 14.45
C TYR A 14 11.47 -14.44 13.14
N TRP A 15 10.19 -14.78 13.21
CA TRP A 15 9.36 -14.99 12.03
C TRP A 15 8.48 -13.77 11.81
N TYR A 16 8.78 -13.02 10.76
CA TYR A 16 7.91 -11.97 10.26
C TYR A 16 7.23 -12.48 8.99
N THR A 17 5.92 -12.70 9.07
CA THR A 17 5.16 -13.29 7.96
C THR A 17 4.39 -12.24 7.18
N LEU A 18 4.13 -12.51 5.90
CA LEU A 18 3.29 -11.64 5.07
C LEU A 18 1.89 -11.40 5.67
N ASN A 19 1.32 -12.42 6.34
CA ASN A 19 0.03 -12.28 7.01
C ASN A 19 0.09 -11.30 8.19
N GLN A 20 1.18 -11.34 8.96
CA GLN A 20 1.43 -10.37 10.03
C GLN A 20 1.59 -8.95 9.47
N ARG A 21 2.45 -8.77 8.44
CA ARG A 21 2.60 -7.49 7.72
C ARG A 21 1.26 -6.96 7.24
N THR A 22 0.43 -7.82 6.65
CA THR A 22 -0.91 -7.45 6.15
C THR A 22 -1.84 -6.97 7.26
N LYS A 23 -1.79 -7.58 8.45
CA LYS A 23 -2.60 -7.19 9.60
C LYS A 23 -2.12 -5.86 10.18
N GLU A 24 -0.82 -5.71 10.41
CA GLU A 24 -0.21 -4.52 11.00
C GLU A 24 -0.39 -3.28 10.11
N THR A 25 -0.18 -3.42 8.80
CA THR A 25 -0.40 -2.33 7.82
C THR A 25 -1.88 -2.01 7.58
N LYS A 26 -2.80 -2.86 8.05
CA LYS A 26 -4.24 -2.80 7.77
C LYS A 26 -4.54 -2.74 6.26
N TRP A 27 -3.65 -3.28 5.42
CA TRP A 27 -3.73 -3.16 3.97
C TRP A 27 -5.08 -3.64 3.42
N LYS A 28 -5.54 -4.82 3.85
CA LYS A 28 -6.85 -5.38 3.44
C LYS A 28 -8.02 -4.44 3.78
N LYS A 29 -8.00 -3.82 4.96
CA LYS A 29 -9.05 -2.89 5.40
C LYS A 29 -9.12 -1.69 4.47
N PHE A 30 -8.00 -1.02 4.23
CA PHE A 30 -7.97 0.19 3.40
C PHE A 30 -8.20 -0.12 1.92
N THR A 31 -7.75 -1.27 1.42
CA THR A 31 -8.06 -1.71 0.06
C THR A 31 -9.55 -1.98 -0.11
N LYS A 32 -10.20 -2.67 0.83
CA LYS A 32 -11.65 -2.89 0.80
C LYS A 32 -12.43 -1.59 0.90
N LEU A 33 -12.04 -0.70 1.83
CA LEU A 33 -12.68 0.60 1.99
C LEU A 33 -12.59 1.43 0.70
N ARG A 34 -11.40 1.51 0.08
CA ARG A 34 -11.23 2.20 -1.20
C ARG A 34 -12.16 1.67 -2.29
N GLN A 35 -12.34 0.36 -2.42
CA GLN A 35 -13.22 -0.20 -3.44
C GLN A 35 -14.70 0.04 -3.16
N ASN A 36 -15.10 -0.01 -1.89
CA ASN A 36 -16.47 0.24 -1.47
C ASN A 36 -16.86 1.72 -1.61
N THR A 37 -15.94 2.61 -1.26
CA THR A 37 -16.11 4.08 -1.29
C THR A 37 -15.93 4.66 -2.70
N LYS A 38 -15.42 3.87 -3.66
CA LYS A 38 -15.19 4.33 -5.03
C LYS A 38 -16.53 4.56 -5.76
N PRO A 39 -16.79 5.78 -6.27
CA PRO A 39 -17.99 6.08 -7.05
C PRO A 39 -18.07 5.21 -8.32
N GLU A 40 -19.29 4.95 -8.77
CA GLU A 40 -19.51 4.13 -9.97
C GLU A 40 -18.92 4.78 -11.23
N GLU A 41 -19.03 6.10 -11.36
CA GLU A 41 -18.43 6.86 -12.46
C GLU A 41 -16.91 6.63 -12.59
N VAL A 42 -16.21 6.59 -11.45
CA VAL A 42 -14.77 6.33 -11.41
C VAL A 42 -14.47 4.87 -11.80
N LYS A 43 -15.28 3.91 -11.34
CA LYS A 43 -15.14 2.49 -11.73
C LYS A 43 -15.33 2.31 -13.23
N GLN A 44 -16.35 2.93 -13.81
CA GLN A 44 -16.60 2.85 -15.25
C GLN A 44 -15.48 3.51 -16.07
N SER A 45 -14.98 4.66 -15.62
CA SER A 45 -13.85 5.36 -16.24
C SER A 45 -12.57 4.53 -16.22
N GLU A 46 -12.25 3.88 -15.09
CA GLU A 46 -11.11 2.96 -14.98
C GLU A 46 -11.29 1.74 -15.89
N ALA A 47 -12.48 1.13 -15.90
CA ALA A 47 -12.78 -0.02 -16.74
C ALA A 47 -12.68 0.32 -18.23
N TYR A 48 -13.10 1.52 -18.62
CA TYR A 48 -12.97 2.02 -19.98
C TYR A 48 -11.49 2.25 -20.35
N LEU A 49 -10.73 2.94 -19.50
CA LEU A 49 -9.30 3.18 -19.72
C LEU A 49 -8.49 1.88 -19.79
N SER A 50 -8.85 0.87 -18.99
CA SER A 50 -8.17 -0.44 -18.95
C SER A 50 -8.25 -1.20 -20.28
N LYS A 51 -9.21 -0.89 -21.16
CA LYS A 51 -9.32 -1.51 -22.49
C LYS A 51 -8.25 -1.00 -23.46
N HIS A 52 -7.61 0.13 -23.16
CA HIS A 52 -6.63 0.79 -24.01
C HIS A 52 -5.27 0.82 -23.30
N PRO A 53 -4.34 -0.10 -23.60
CA PRO A 53 -3.06 -0.20 -22.89
C PRO A 53 -2.15 0.99 -23.20
N ALA A 54 -1.64 1.63 -22.15
CA ALA A 54 -0.65 2.70 -22.26
C ALA A 54 0.73 2.19 -22.69
N LEU A 55 1.08 0.97 -22.29
CA LEU A 55 2.36 0.32 -22.56
C LEU A 55 2.30 -0.40 -23.91
N THR A 56 2.39 0.38 -24.99
CA THR A 56 2.41 -0.16 -26.35
C THR A 56 3.50 0.54 -27.16
N VAL A 57 4.17 -0.23 -28.03
CA VAL A 57 5.14 0.28 -29.01
C VAL A 57 4.42 0.85 -30.24
N ASN A 58 3.14 0.50 -30.43
CA ASN A 58 2.36 0.96 -31.57
C ASN A 58 1.84 2.39 -31.35
N VAL A 59 2.29 3.30 -32.21
CA VAL A 59 1.94 4.72 -32.16
C VAL A 59 0.44 4.98 -32.28
N LEU A 60 -0.29 4.22 -33.12
CA LEU A 60 -1.73 4.40 -33.32
C LEU A 60 -2.51 4.00 -32.06
N GLN A 61 -2.12 2.90 -31.43
CA GLN A 61 -2.72 2.44 -30.17
C GLN A 61 -2.43 3.43 -29.03
N PHE A 62 -1.22 3.99 -28.99
CA PHE A 62 -0.88 5.02 -28.00
C PHE A 62 -1.67 6.32 -28.23
N ALA A 63 -1.84 6.74 -29.48
CA ALA A 63 -2.68 7.89 -29.82
C ALA A 63 -4.15 7.68 -29.42
N GLU A 64 -4.66 6.47 -29.60
CA GLU A 64 -6.00 6.09 -29.12
C GLU A 64 -6.09 6.15 -27.60
N TYR A 65 -5.10 5.60 -26.89
CA TYR A 65 -4.99 5.71 -25.44
C TYR A 65 -5.02 7.18 -24.97
N LEU A 66 -4.31 8.09 -25.63
CA LEU A 66 -4.31 9.52 -25.27
C LEU A 66 -5.70 10.15 -25.42
N LYS A 67 -6.44 9.82 -26.48
CA LYS A 67 -7.82 10.30 -26.68
C LYS A 67 -8.74 9.79 -25.58
N VAL A 68 -8.63 8.51 -25.24
CA VAL A 68 -9.42 7.89 -24.17
C VAL A 68 -9.07 8.50 -22.81
N ARG A 69 -7.77 8.65 -22.52
CA ARG A 69 -7.27 9.27 -21.29
C ARG A 69 -7.79 10.69 -21.11
N ALA A 70 -7.80 11.50 -22.18
CA ALA A 70 -8.34 12.86 -22.12
C ALA A 70 -9.83 12.88 -21.78
N ARG A 71 -10.63 11.94 -22.30
CA ARG A 71 -12.06 11.83 -22.00
C ARG A 71 -12.35 11.48 -20.54
N VAL A 72 -11.59 10.54 -19.97
CA VAL A 72 -11.78 10.12 -18.56
C VAL A 72 -11.03 11.00 -17.56
N HIS A 73 -10.22 11.95 -18.05
CA HIS A 73 -9.30 12.74 -17.22
C HIS A 73 -10.04 13.49 -16.12
N GLU A 74 -11.12 14.19 -16.44
CA GLU A 74 -11.85 15.04 -15.49
C GLU A 74 -12.41 14.23 -14.30
N ALA A 75 -13.12 13.14 -14.59
CA ALA A 75 -13.71 12.27 -13.58
C ALA A 75 -12.64 11.62 -12.68
N LEU A 76 -11.57 11.08 -13.28
CA LEU A 76 -10.48 10.45 -12.52
C LEU A 76 -9.66 11.48 -11.76
N SER A 77 -9.34 12.62 -12.37
CA SER A 77 -8.55 13.69 -11.77
C SER A 77 -9.25 14.24 -10.55
N THR A 78 -10.54 14.57 -10.66
CA THR A 78 -11.35 15.02 -9.52
C THR A 78 -11.25 14.02 -8.37
N TYR A 79 -11.52 12.73 -8.63
CA TYR A 79 -11.49 11.70 -7.58
C TYR A 79 -10.11 11.49 -6.93
N TYR A 80 -9.04 11.50 -7.71
CA TYR A 80 -7.67 11.23 -7.22
C TYR A 80 -6.97 12.47 -6.66
N MET A 81 -7.35 13.65 -7.15
CA MET A 81 -6.83 14.93 -6.67
C MET A 81 -7.48 15.38 -5.37
N ASN A 82 -8.65 14.86 -5.00
CA ASN A 82 -9.37 15.08 -3.74
C ASN A 82 -8.46 15.40 -2.54
N GLU A 83 -8.16 16.69 -2.39
CA GLU A 83 -7.86 17.32 -1.11
C GLU A 83 -9.19 17.70 -0.45
N ASP A 84 -9.14 18.17 0.78
CA ASP A 84 -10.28 18.44 1.65
C ASP A 84 -11.19 19.56 1.09
N ASN A 85 -11.90 19.30 -0.01
CA ASN A 85 -12.91 20.19 -0.54
C ASN A 85 -14.12 20.13 0.38
N GLU A 86 -14.54 21.29 0.88
CA GLU A 86 -15.63 21.51 1.86
C GLU A 86 -17.00 20.95 1.46
N HIS A 87 -17.15 20.47 0.21
CA HIS A 87 -18.42 20.03 -0.39
C HIS A 87 -18.56 18.51 -0.48
N HIS A 88 -17.66 17.74 0.12
CA HIS A 88 -17.77 16.29 0.11
C HIS A 88 -18.56 15.78 1.31
N ASN A 89 -19.40 14.78 1.06
CA ASN A 89 -20.10 14.02 2.09
C ASN A 89 -19.11 13.70 3.22
N HIS A 90 -19.29 14.34 4.38
CA HIS A 90 -18.43 14.21 5.56
C HIS A 90 -18.30 12.75 6.05
N ASP A 91 -19.18 11.86 5.56
CA ASP A 91 -19.20 10.43 5.86
C ASP A 91 -18.14 9.62 5.08
N LEU A 92 -17.53 10.16 4.01
CA LEU A 92 -16.54 9.46 3.20
C LEU A 92 -15.12 10.01 3.44
N ILE A 93 -14.21 9.11 3.84
CA ILE A 93 -12.78 9.44 3.93
C ILE A 93 -12.22 9.64 2.50
N PRO A 94 -11.51 10.75 2.21
CA PRO A 94 -10.86 10.98 0.93
C PRO A 94 -9.85 9.88 0.54
N PHE A 95 -9.73 9.62 -0.77
CA PHE A 95 -8.79 8.63 -1.32
C PHE A 95 -7.35 8.84 -0.80
N ARG A 96 -6.89 10.10 -0.80
CA ARG A 96 -5.54 10.46 -0.33
C ARG A 96 -5.33 10.16 1.14
N LYS A 97 -6.31 10.43 2.01
CA LYS A 97 -6.23 10.09 3.45
C LYS A 97 -6.13 8.58 3.66
N MET A 98 -6.93 7.78 2.94
CA MET A 98 -6.81 6.32 3.00
C MET A 98 -5.45 5.81 2.49
N LYS A 99 -4.92 6.40 1.41
CA LYS A 99 -3.58 6.08 0.88
C LYS A 99 -2.49 6.44 1.89
N LEU A 100 -2.57 7.63 2.48
CA LEU A 100 -1.64 8.10 3.51
C LEU A 100 -1.66 7.19 4.73
N SER A 101 -2.83 6.82 5.25
CA SER A 101 -2.95 5.88 6.38
C SER A 101 -2.26 4.54 6.08
N SER A 102 -2.39 4.02 4.86
CA SER A 102 -1.70 2.78 4.46
C SER A 102 -0.17 2.92 4.49
N ILE A 103 0.37 4.07 4.06
CA ILE A 103 1.81 4.35 4.06
C ILE A 103 2.32 4.52 5.50
N VAL A 104 1.62 5.31 6.31
CA VAL A 104 1.98 5.56 7.71
C VAL A 104 1.98 4.25 8.51
N ASN A 105 0.94 3.41 8.36
CA ASN A 105 0.89 2.12 9.05
C ASN A 105 2.01 1.18 8.60
N ARG A 106 2.43 1.25 7.33
CA ARG A 106 3.59 0.50 6.82
C ARG A 106 4.86 0.93 7.52
N GLN A 107 5.17 2.23 7.51
CA GLN A 107 6.35 2.77 8.18
C GLN A 107 6.36 2.45 9.68
N GLN A 108 5.21 2.53 10.35
CA GLN A 108 5.10 2.18 11.76
C GLN A 108 5.34 0.68 12.00
N SER A 109 4.78 -0.20 11.17
CA SER A 109 5.02 -1.66 11.25
C SER A 109 6.51 -1.97 11.04
N ASP A 110 7.14 -1.40 10.01
CA ASP A 110 8.56 -1.63 9.71
C ASP A 110 9.46 -1.12 10.87
N SER A 111 9.10 0.03 11.47
CA SER A 111 9.79 0.56 12.66
C SER A 111 9.64 -0.35 13.88
N GLN A 112 8.45 -0.94 14.10
CA GLN A 112 8.23 -1.88 15.19
C GLN A 112 8.98 -3.20 14.98
N VAL A 113 9.01 -3.71 13.75
CA VAL A 113 9.74 -4.92 13.37
C VAL A 113 11.23 -4.71 13.58
N SER A 114 11.77 -3.60 13.09
CA SER A 114 13.20 -3.28 13.26
C SER A 114 13.58 -3.10 14.73
N ALA A 115 12.74 -2.47 15.55
CA ALA A 115 12.97 -2.37 16.98
C ALA A 115 13.02 -3.75 17.66
N LYS A 116 12.08 -4.65 17.36
CA LYS A 116 12.04 -6.02 17.89
C LYS A 116 13.24 -6.86 17.45
N ILE A 117 13.70 -6.69 16.21
CA ILE A 117 14.91 -7.36 15.71
C ILE A 117 16.14 -6.84 16.45
N ARG A 118 16.29 -5.51 16.61
CA ARG A 118 17.41 -4.92 17.34
C ARG A 118 17.43 -5.30 18.82
N GLU A 119 16.26 -5.43 19.46
CA GLU A 119 16.14 -5.94 20.82
C GLU A 119 16.64 -7.38 20.93
N LYS A 120 16.30 -8.24 19.95
CA LYS A 120 16.61 -9.67 19.98
C LYS A 120 18.03 -10.02 19.53
N PHE A 121 18.57 -9.30 18.54
CA PHE A 121 19.84 -9.61 17.88
C PHE A 121 20.94 -8.58 18.13
N GLY A 122 20.65 -7.50 18.87
CA GLY A 122 21.60 -6.44 19.17
C GLY A 122 21.41 -5.19 18.30
N LYS A 123 21.85 -4.06 18.83
CA LYS A 123 21.68 -2.74 18.20
C LYS A 123 22.46 -2.59 16.89
N ASP A 124 23.55 -3.35 16.72
CA ASP A 124 24.44 -3.31 15.56
C ASP A 124 23.91 -4.12 14.36
N SER A 125 22.70 -4.67 14.46
CA SER A 125 22.06 -5.42 13.37
C SER A 125 21.73 -4.50 12.19
N ILE A 126 22.15 -4.94 11.00
CA ILE A 126 21.76 -4.35 9.71
C ILE A 126 20.48 -5.04 9.24
N ILE A 127 19.44 -4.26 9.00
CA ILE A 127 18.13 -4.76 8.59
C ILE A 127 17.85 -4.23 7.19
N VAL A 128 17.65 -5.14 6.24
CA VAL A 128 17.26 -4.82 4.87
C VAL A 128 15.83 -5.30 4.67
N ILE A 129 14.92 -4.38 4.35
CA ILE A 129 13.52 -4.67 4.05
C ILE A 129 13.30 -4.29 2.58
N GLU A 130 12.98 -5.28 1.75
CA GLU A 130 12.61 -5.06 0.36
C GLU A 130 11.11 -4.75 0.25
N ASP A 131 10.75 -3.86 -0.68
CA ASP A 131 9.41 -3.31 -0.84
C ASP A 131 8.48 -4.17 -1.70
#